data_AF-A0A0A1ZAI4-F1
#
_entry.id   AF-A0A0A1ZAI4-F1
#
_cell.length_a   1.000
_cell.length_b   1.000
_cell.length_c   1.000
_cell.angle_alpha   90.00
_cell.angle_beta   90.00
_cell.angle_gamma   90.00
#
_symmetry.space_group_name_H-M   'P 1'
#
loop_
_entity.id
_entity.type
_entity.pdbx_description
1 polymer ?
#
loop_
_entity_poly.entity_id
_entity_poly.type
_entity_poly.pdbx_seq_one_letter_code
_entity_poly.pdbx_strand_id
1 'polypeptide(L)'
;MFDPEELNNKISQSFQNQEKVEAEAQGLENKLLENYEFKKSMIPERKWGQPFDPSKLTMTAKFIIEKHQPAVASYLGFNSGYHSRQQEIEQAREEAAASMAKKIAALQDQNQRAKELREYRQRNNLNLTTGLPNF
;
A
#
# COMPACT_ATOMS: atom_id res chain seq x y z
N MET A 1 39.27 -27.52 32.97
CA MET A 1 40.20 -26.38 32.84
C MET A 1 39.60 -25.49 31.77
N PHE A 2 39.34 -24.21 32.04
CA PHE A 2 38.83 -23.30 31.01
C PHE A 2 39.98 -23.01 30.04
N ASP A 3 39.83 -23.37 28.77
CA ASP A 3 40.84 -23.07 27.76
C ASP A 3 40.84 -21.56 27.48
N PRO A 4 41.91 -20.82 27.79
CA PRO A 4 41.95 -19.36 27.66
C PRO A 4 41.70 -18.86 26.23
N GLU A 5 42.12 -19.66 25.23
CA GLU A 5 41.89 -19.40 23.81
C GLU A 5 40.41 -19.52 23.41
N GLU A 6 39.66 -20.45 24.00
CA GLU A 6 38.22 -20.58 23.75
C GLU A 6 37.45 -19.37 24.30
N LEU A 7 37.88 -18.84 25.45
CA LEU A 7 37.30 -17.65 26.05
C LEU A 7 37.57 -16.40 25.21
N ASN A 8 38.81 -16.21 24.73
CA ASN A 8 39.16 -15.09 23.85
C ASN A 8 38.36 -15.12 22.55
N ASN A 9 38.22 -16.29 21.93
CA ASN A 9 37.40 -16.44 20.72
C ASN A 9 35.93 -16.09 20.96
N LYS A 10 35.34 -16.50 22.09
CA LYS A 10 33.96 -16.13 22.46
C LYS A 10 33.81 -14.63 22.69
N ILE A 11 34.79 -13.98 23.29
CA ILE A 11 34.80 -12.52 23.50
C ILE A 11 34.83 -11.78 22.16
N SER A 12 35.72 -12.18 21.24
CA SER A 12 35.82 -11.58 19.91
C SER A 12 34.53 -11.78 19.09
N GLN A 13 33.92 -12.96 19.15
CA GLN A 13 32.64 -13.23 18.49
C GLN A 13 31.50 -12.38 19.09
N SER A 14 31.45 -12.24 20.42
CA SER A 14 30.47 -11.38 21.08
C SER A 14 30.59 -9.93 20.64
N PHE A 15 31.82 -9.42 20.49
CA PHE A 15 32.06 -8.07 20.02
C PHE A 15 31.57 -7.86 18.58
N GLN A 16 31.92 -8.75 17.65
CA GLN A 16 31.44 -8.69 16.26
C GLN A 16 29.91 -8.79 16.14
N ASN A 17 29.28 -9.63 16.98
CA ASN A 17 27.83 -9.74 17.01
C ASN A 17 27.17 -8.44 17.50
N GLN A 18 27.76 -7.77 18.50
CA GLN A 18 27.27 -6.47 18.96
C GLN A 18 27.41 -5.39 17.88
N GLU A 19 28.50 -5.36 17.13
CA GLU A 19 28.67 -4.43 16.00
C GLU A 19 27.62 -4.64 14.90
N LYS A 20 27.26 -5.90 14.59
CA LYS A 20 26.21 -6.21 13.62
C LYS A 20 24.84 -5.74 14.10
N VAL A 21 24.49 -6.06 15.34
CA VAL A 21 23.22 -5.62 15.96
C VAL A 21 23.11 -4.10 15.96
N GLU A 22 24.22 -3.42 16.22
CA GLU A 22 24.33 -1.97 16.17
C GLU A 22 24.09 -1.41 14.76
N ALA A 23 24.76 -1.97 13.75
CA ALA A 23 24.61 -1.55 12.36
C ALA A 23 23.17 -1.76 11.86
N GLU A 24 22.54 -2.87 12.24
CA GLU A 24 21.13 -3.15 11.94
C GLU A 24 20.18 -2.16 12.61
N ALA A 25 20.39 -1.85 13.89
CA ALA A 25 19.57 -0.89 14.63
C ALA A 25 19.69 0.52 14.02
N GLN A 26 20.90 0.98 13.69
CA GLN A 26 21.10 2.26 13.01
C GLN A 26 20.46 2.28 11.61
N GLY A 27 20.59 1.19 10.85
CA GLY A 27 19.95 1.04 9.54
C GLY A 27 18.43 1.16 9.62
N LEU A 28 17.81 0.52 10.62
CA LEU A 28 16.38 0.63 10.91
C LEU A 28 15.97 2.06 11.28
N GLU A 29 16.70 2.72 12.18
CA GLU A 29 16.40 4.11 12.56
C GLU A 29 16.45 5.05 11.37
N ASN A 30 17.49 4.92 10.53
CA ASN A 30 17.61 5.72 9.30
C ASN A 30 16.44 5.44 8.36
N LYS A 31 16.04 4.18 8.19
CA LYS A 31 14.90 3.79 7.36
C LYS A 31 13.60 4.41 7.86
N LEU A 32 13.36 4.39 9.17
CA LEU A 32 12.18 4.98 9.78
C LEU A 32 12.13 6.50 9.58
N LEU A 33 13.29 7.17 9.62
CA LEU A 33 13.42 8.61 9.42
C LEU A 33 13.33 9.07 7.96
N GLU A 34 13.37 8.16 6.98
CA GLU A 34 13.09 8.50 5.57
C GLU A 34 11.67 9.07 5.38
N ASN A 35 10.74 8.73 6.29
CA ASN A 35 9.38 9.25 6.25
C ASN A 35 9.30 10.63 6.95
N TYR A 36 8.81 11.64 6.24
CA TYR A 36 8.64 13.00 6.76
C TYR A 36 7.67 13.12 7.94
N GLU A 37 6.68 12.21 8.07
CA GLU A 37 5.74 12.21 9.21
C GLU A 37 6.36 11.59 10.46
N PHE A 38 7.44 10.82 10.32
CA PHE A 38 8.09 10.10 11.40
C PHE A 38 9.22 10.93 12.00
N LYS A 39 9.09 11.31 13.28
CA LYS A 39 10.07 12.17 13.96
C LYS A 39 11.05 11.34 14.77
N LYS A 40 12.29 11.79 14.88
CA LYS A 40 13.30 11.19 15.78
C LYS A 40 12.84 11.08 17.23
N SER A 41 12.00 11.99 17.70
CA SER A 41 11.40 11.94 19.04
C SER A 41 10.42 10.77 19.25
N MET A 42 9.97 10.11 18.18
CA MET A 42 9.12 8.92 18.24
C MET A 42 9.93 7.62 18.35
N ILE A 43 11.25 7.70 18.15
CA ILE A 43 12.18 6.58 18.30
C ILE A 43 12.49 6.44 19.80
N PRO A 44 12.36 5.24 20.38
CA PRO A 44 12.74 5.02 21.78
C PRO A 44 14.24 5.21 21.96
N GLU A 45 14.66 5.69 23.13
CA GLU A 45 16.08 5.86 23.43
C GLU A 45 16.86 4.56 23.24
N ARG A 46 17.91 4.63 22.42
CA ARG A 46 18.74 3.49 22.09
C ARG A 46 19.77 3.21 23.18
N LYS A 47 19.94 1.94 23.52
CA LYS A 47 21.07 1.46 24.32
C LYS A 47 22.05 0.77 23.38
N TRP A 48 23.34 1.05 23.54
CA TRP A 48 24.38 0.44 22.73
C TRP A 48 24.37 -1.09 22.84
N GLY A 49 24.57 -1.78 21.72
CA GLY A 49 24.64 -3.24 21.68
C GLY A 49 23.31 -3.96 21.96
N GLN A 50 22.19 -3.24 21.90
CA GLN A 50 20.84 -3.80 22.00
C GLN A 50 20.11 -3.68 20.66
N PRO A 51 19.32 -4.69 20.27
CA PRO A 51 18.51 -4.62 19.07
C PRO A 51 17.40 -3.57 19.21
N PHE A 52 16.90 -3.10 18.06
CA PHE A 52 15.76 -2.19 18.02
C PHE A 52 14.51 -2.89 18.56
N ASP A 53 13.86 -2.28 19.56
CA ASP A 53 12.69 -2.85 20.23
C ASP A 53 11.39 -2.14 19.78
N PRO A 54 10.59 -2.78 18.90
CA PRO A 54 9.35 -2.19 18.40
C PRO A 54 8.24 -2.10 19.45
N SER A 55 8.38 -2.79 20.58
CA SER A 55 7.38 -2.76 21.67
C SER A 55 7.33 -1.39 22.34
N LYS A 56 8.47 -0.69 22.36
CA LYS A 56 8.63 0.66 22.95
C LYS A 56 8.11 1.78 22.06
N LEU A 57 7.73 1.49 20.81
CA LEU A 57 7.12 2.47 19.93
C LEU A 57 5.72 2.83 20.41
N THR A 58 5.41 4.13 20.39
CA THR A 58 4.06 4.63 20.66
C THR A 58 3.07 4.15 19.59
N MET A 59 1.78 4.11 19.92
CA MET A 59 0.74 3.72 18.96
C MET A 59 0.73 4.61 17.71
N THR A 60 0.96 5.91 17.89
CA THR A 60 1.07 6.86 16.78
C THR A 60 2.26 6.53 15.87
N ALA A 61 3.42 6.20 16.45
CA ALA A 61 4.61 5.80 15.69
C ALA A 61 4.33 4.53 14.87
N LYS A 62 3.72 3.52 15.49
CA LYS A 62 3.32 2.26 14.82
C LYS A 62 2.37 2.52 13.65
N PHE A 63 1.36 3.38 13.84
CA PHE A 63 0.41 3.73 12.79
C PHE A 63 1.07 4.44 11.60
N ILE A 64 1.96 5.42 11.86
CA ILE A 64 2.69 6.13 10.81
C ILE A 64 3.57 5.16 10.01
N ILE A 65 4.27 4.25 10.69
CA ILE A 65 5.10 3.23 10.02
C ILE A 65 4.23 2.30 9.18
N GLU A 66 3.10 1.81 9.71
CA GLU A 66 2.21 0.93 8.96
C GLU A 66 1.61 1.60 7.71
N LYS A 67 1.25 2.88 7.81
CA LYS A 67 0.67 3.65 6.71
C LYS A 67 1.64 3.85 5.55
N HIS A 68 2.89 4.19 5.83
CA HIS A 68 3.86 4.62 4.81
C HIS A 68 4.93 3.57 4.49
N GLN A 69 5.21 2.67 5.42
CA GLN A 69 6.26 1.64 5.32
C GLN A 69 5.70 0.27 5.78
N PRO A 70 4.72 -0.30 5.06
CA PRO A 70 4.05 -1.55 5.47
C PRO A 70 5.01 -2.74 5.57
N ALA A 71 6.08 -2.77 4.75
CA ALA A 71 7.13 -3.78 4.83
C ALA A 71 7.92 -3.69 6.15
N VAL A 72 8.23 -2.47 6.61
CA VAL A 72 8.92 -2.24 7.89
C VAL A 72 8.01 -2.60 9.07
N ALA A 73 6.73 -2.24 9.01
CA ALA A 73 5.75 -2.65 10.03
C ALA A 73 5.60 -4.18 10.13
N SER A 74 5.67 -4.89 9.00
CA SER A 74 5.65 -6.35 8.94
C SER A 74 6.94 -6.96 9.52
N TYR A 75 8.10 -6.41 9.17
CA TYR A 75 9.40 -6.82 9.71
C TYR A 75 9.46 -6.64 11.24
N LEU A 76 8.91 -5.55 11.76
CA LEU A 76 8.85 -5.25 13.19
C LEU A 76 7.70 -5.97 13.92
N GLY A 77 6.87 -6.75 13.22
CA GLY A 77 5.87 -7.64 13.82
C GLY A 77 4.61 -6.97 14.37
N PHE A 78 4.28 -5.74 13.97
CA PHE A 78 3.06 -5.03 14.44
C PHE A 78 2.06 -4.67 13.33
N ASN A 79 2.19 -5.28 12.15
CA ASN A 79 1.24 -5.07 11.05
C ASN A 79 -0.19 -5.50 11.45
N SER A 80 -1.15 -4.57 11.33
CA SER A 80 -2.57 -4.77 11.67
C SER A 80 -3.42 -5.20 10.47
N GLY A 81 -2.81 -5.40 9.30
CA GLY A 81 -3.51 -5.66 8.04
C GLY A 81 -4.25 -4.43 7.50
N TYR A 82 -3.95 -3.23 8.01
CA TYR A 82 -4.53 -1.99 7.50
C TYR A 82 -4.24 -1.82 6.01
N HIS A 83 -2.99 -2.02 5.60
CA HIS A 83 -2.57 -1.82 4.22
C HIS A 83 -3.24 -2.79 3.23
N SER A 84 -3.36 -4.08 3.59
CA SER A 84 -4.09 -5.07 2.76
C SER A 84 -5.54 -4.66 2.53
N ARG A 85 -6.22 -4.22 3.59
CA ARG A 85 -7.61 -3.73 3.49
C ARG A 85 -7.72 -2.49 2.62
N GLN A 86 -6.76 -1.56 2.67
CA GLN A 86 -6.78 -0.40 1.78
C GLN A 86 -6.60 -0.80 0.32
N GLN A 87 -5.69 -1.73 0.02
CA GLN A 87 -5.50 -2.25 -1.34
C GLN A 87 -6.76 -2.93 -1.88
N GLU A 88 -7.44 -3.74 -1.05
CA GLU A 88 -8.71 -4.38 -1.43
C GLU A 88 -9.81 -3.33 -1.73
N ILE A 89 -9.90 -2.27 -0.92
CA ILE A 89 -10.85 -1.17 -1.13
C ILE A 89 -10.54 -0.41 -2.43
N GLU A 90 -9.27 -0.14 -2.70
CA GLU A 90 -8.83 0.54 -3.93
C GLU A 90 -9.13 -0.31 -5.16
N GLN A 91 -8.79 -1.60 -5.13
CA GLN A 91 -9.13 -2.53 -6.22
C GLN A 91 -10.64 -2.62 -6.45
N ALA A 92 -11.44 -2.73 -5.38
CA ALA A 92 -12.90 -2.75 -5.51
C ALA A 92 -13.45 -1.45 -6.12
N ARG A 93 -12.85 -0.29 -5.83
CA ARG A 93 -13.23 0.99 -6.45
C ARG A 93 -12.85 1.04 -7.93
N GLU A 94 -11.67 0.56 -8.29
CA GLU A 94 -11.22 0.49 -9.69
C GLU A 94 -12.10 -0.45 -10.52
N GLU A 95 -12.45 -1.62 -9.98
CA GLU A 95 -13.37 -2.56 -10.62
C GLU A 95 -14.76 -1.97 -10.81
N ALA A 96 -15.29 -1.29 -9.79
CA ALA A 96 -16.58 -0.60 -9.87
C ALA A 96 -16.56 0.50 -10.93
N ALA A 97 -15.49 1.32 -10.98
CA ALA A 97 -15.31 2.35 -11.99
C ALA A 97 -15.23 1.76 -13.40
N ALA A 98 -14.47 0.68 -13.59
CA ALA A 98 -14.36 -0.01 -14.87
C ALA A 98 -15.71 -0.61 -15.33
N SER A 99 -16.48 -1.18 -14.41
CA SER A 99 -17.84 -1.69 -14.68
C SER A 99 -18.78 -0.57 -15.10
N MET A 100 -18.74 0.58 -14.42
CA MET A 100 -19.54 1.75 -14.78
C MET A 100 -19.13 2.30 -16.16
N ALA A 101 -17.83 2.40 -16.45
CA ALA A 101 -17.33 2.86 -17.74
C ALA A 101 -17.83 1.97 -18.90
N LYS A 102 -17.83 0.65 -18.72
CA LYS A 102 -18.40 -0.30 -19.70
C LYS A 102 -19.89 -0.06 -19.93
N LYS A 103 -20.67 0.17 -18.86
CA LYS A 103 -22.11 0.48 -18.97
C LYS A 103 -22.36 1.80 -19.69
N ILE A 104 -21.57 2.83 -19.39
CA ILE A 104 -21.66 4.14 -20.06
C ILE A 104 -21.37 3.99 -21.55
N ALA A 105 -20.30 3.27 -21.92
CA ALA A 105 -19.96 3.03 -23.32
C ALA A 105 -21.09 2.29 -24.08
N ALA A 106 -21.68 1.26 -23.47
CA ALA A 106 -22.81 0.54 -24.06
C ALA A 106 -24.04 1.44 -24.27
N LEU A 107 -24.35 2.31 -23.29
CA LEU A 107 -25.45 3.27 -23.42
C LEU A 107 -25.19 4.32 -24.51
N GLN A 108 -23.95 4.79 -24.65
CA GLN A 108 -23.57 5.72 -25.70
C GLN A 108 -23.75 5.12 -27.10
N ASP A 109 -23.30 3.88 -27.30
CA ASP A 109 -23.48 3.14 -28.57
C ASP A 109 -24.97 2.92 -28.89
N GLN A 110 -25.78 2.52 -27.90
CA GLN A 110 -27.24 2.42 -28.07
C GLN A 110 -27.88 3.76 -28.47
N ASN A 111 -27.47 4.84 -27.82
CA ASN A 111 -27.97 6.19 -28.13
C ASN A 111 -27.56 6.65 -29.54
N GLN A 112 -26.34 6.33 -29.98
CA GLN A 112 -25.88 6.63 -31.34
C GLN A 112 -26.70 5.87 -32.39
N ARG A 113 -26.88 4.55 -32.22
CA ARG A 113 -27.72 3.75 -33.13
C ARG A 113 -29.16 4.23 -33.17
N ALA A 114 -29.74 4.58 -32.02
CA ALA A 114 -31.10 5.12 -31.96
C ALA A 114 -31.20 6.49 -32.65
N LYS A 115 -30.15 7.33 -32.58
CA LYS A 115 -30.08 8.59 -33.32
C LYS A 115 -30.01 8.34 -34.82
N GLU A 116 -29.11 7.47 -35.29
CA GLU A 116 -28.98 7.11 -36.70
C GLU A 116 -30.28 6.55 -37.28
N LEU A 117 -30.97 5.68 -36.54
CA LEU A 117 -32.26 5.13 -36.95
C LEU A 117 -33.33 6.22 -37.09
N ARG A 118 -33.38 7.17 -36.16
CA ARG A 118 -34.30 8.32 -36.25
C ARG A 118 -33.99 9.21 -37.45
N GLU A 119 -32.72 9.50 -37.70
CA GLU A 119 -32.29 10.27 -38.87
C GLU A 119 -32.65 9.55 -40.18
N TYR A 120 -32.43 8.24 -40.26
CA TYR A 120 -32.82 7.43 -41.42
C TYR A 120 -34.34 7.49 -41.66
N ARG A 121 -35.15 7.33 -40.61
CA ARG A 121 -36.62 7.41 -40.71
C ARG A 121 -37.07 8.78 -41.17
N GLN A 122 -36.47 9.84 -40.63
CA GLN A 122 -36.77 11.23 -41.01
C GLN A 122 -36.45 11.49 -42.50
N ARG A 123 -35.28 11.06 -42.98
CA ARG A 123 -34.87 11.23 -44.38
C ARG A 123 -35.79 10.52 -45.36
N ASN A 124 -36.35 9.37 -44.96
CA ASN A 124 -37.22 8.56 -45.79
C ASN A 124 -38.72 8.85 -45.61
N ASN A 125 -39.08 9.96 -44.95
CA ASN A 125 -40.48 10.33 -44.64
C ASN A 125 -41.28 9.23 -43.91
N LEU A 126 -40.58 8.43 -43.08
CA LEU A 126 -41.18 7.42 -42.23
C LEU A 126 -41.48 8.02 -40.85
N ASN A 127 -42.51 7.50 -40.19
CA ASN A 127 -42.84 7.83 -38.81
C ASN A 127 -41.65 7.51 -37.89
N LEU A 128 -41.23 8.50 -37.09
CA LEU A 128 -40.04 8.40 -36.22
C LEU A 128 -40.15 7.29 -35.18
N THR A 129 -41.37 6.97 -34.74
CA THR A 129 -41.64 6.00 -33.68
C THR A 129 -41.89 4.61 -34.25
N THR A 130 -42.79 4.50 -35.23
CA THR A 130 -43.26 3.21 -35.76
C THR A 130 -42.50 2.72 -36.98
N GLY A 131 -41.75 3.59 -37.68
CA GLY A 131 -41.01 3.25 -38.90
C GLY A 131 -41.88 2.99 -40.12
N LEU A 132 -43.20 3.21 -40.04
CA LEU A 132 -44.14 3.08 -41.15
C LEU A 132 -44.18 4.37 -41.99
N PRO A 133 -44.60 4.30 -43.27
CA PRO A 133 -44.81 5.50 -44.09
C PRO A 133 -45.81 6.45 -43.41
N ASN A 134 -45.50 7.75 -43.43
CA ASN A 134 -46.50 8.76 -43.08
C ASN A 134 -47.47 8.87 -44.27
N PHE A 135 -48.69 8.33 -44.11
CA PHE A 135 -49.82 8.55 -45.02
C PHE A 135 -50.57 9.84 -44.67
#